data_AF-A0A820H800-F1
#
_entry.id   AF-A0A820H800-F1
#
_cell.length_a   1.000
_cell.length_b   1.000
_cell.length_c   1.000
_cell.angle_alpha   90.00
_cell.angle_beta   90.00
_cell.angle_gamma   90.00
#
_symmetry.space_group_name_H-M   'P 1'
#
loop_
_entity.id
_entity.type
_entity.pdbx_description
1 polymer ?
#
loop_
_entity_poly.entity_id
_entity_poly.type
_entity_poly.pdbx_seq_one_letter_code
_entity_poly.pdbx_strand_id
1 'polypeptide(L)'
;MHKIFYSINKINLILFKRYPFILHKFDIGACQEKWTSDYLASKIGSKPVRIHVSQDDMMDFVRKNFTYETLPFNKLIHRCARTTNDEYFVSPDEHYYFRALGDNQRTDIANI
;
A
#
# COMPACT_ATOMS: atom_id res chain seq x y z
N MET A 1 1.86 -18.47 24.69
CA MET A 1 1.12 -17.34 24.08
C MET A 1 -0.18 -17.86 23.49
N HIS A 2 -1.34 -17.45 24.01
CA HIS A 2 -2.64 -17.88 23.49
C HIS A 2 -2.95 -17.19 22.16
N LYS A 3 -2.99 -17.95 21.06
CA LYS A 3 -3.59 -17.51 19.79
C LYS A 3 -5.11 -17.41 20.02
N ILE A 4 -5.64 -16.18 19.99
CA ILE A 4 -7.09 -15.97 19.94
C ILE A 4 -7.51 -16.30 18.50
N PHE A 5 -8.02 -17.51 18.29
CA PHE A 5 -8.61 -17.89 17.01
C PHE A 5 -10.04 -17.34 16.95
N TYR A 6 -10.27 -16.32 16.11
CA TYR A 6 -11.63 -16.01 15.68
C TYR A 6 -12.09 -17.14 14.77
N SER A 7 -13.05 -17.95 15.23
CA SER A 7 -13.71 -18.92 14.36
C SER A 7 -14.43 -18.17 13.22
N ILE A 8 -14.35 -18.68 11.99
CA ILE A 8 -15.07 -18.18 10.82
C ILE A 8 -16.56 -17.96 11.14
N ASN A 9 -17.16 -18.86 11.92
CA ASN A 9 -18.55 -18.75 12.35
C ASN A 9 -18.83 -17.49 13.17
N LYS A 10 -17.90 -17.08 14.05
CA LYS A 10 -18.03 -15.83 14.81
C LYS A 10 -17.86 -14.60 13.91
N ILE A 11 -16.97 -14.65 12.93
CA ILE A 11 -16.79 -13.55 11.97
C ILE A 11 -18.07 -13.36 11.16
N ASN A 12 -18.69 -14.43 10.65
CA ASN A 12 -19.94 -14.36 9.91
C ASN A 12 -21.06 -13.68 10.70
N LEU A 13 -21.18 -13.99 12.00
CA LEU A 13 -22.15 -13.33 12.87
C LEU A 13 -21.90 -11.83 13.04
N ILE A 14 -20.63 -11.41 13.06
CA ILE A 14 -20.26 -9.99 13.15
C ILE A 14 -20.54 -9.27 11.82
N LEU A 15 -20.30 -9.93 10.67
CA LEU A 15 -20.55 -9.35 9.34
C LEU A 15 -22.01 -8.92 9.15
N PHE A 16 -22.97 -9.66 9.71
CA PHE A 16 -24.39 -9.29 9.65
C PHE A 16 -24.70 -7.96 10.34
N LYS A 17 -23.87 -7.49 11.27
CA LYS A 17 -24.09 -6.23 11.97
C LYS A 17 -23.83 -4.99 11.11
N ARG A 18 -23.13 -5.13 9.97
CA ARG A 18 -22.83 -4.03 9.02
C ARG A 18 -22.08 -2.83 9.64
N TYR A 19 -21.35 -3.04 10.74
CA TYR A 19 -20.46 -2.03 11.32
C TYR A 19 -18.99 -2.36 11.02
N PRO A 20 -18.13 -1.35 10.84
CA PRO A 20 -16.69 -1.58 10.75
C PRO A 20 -16.16 -2.19 12.06
N PHE A 21 -15.25 -3.15 11.94
CA PHE A 21 -14.57 -3.78 13.07
C PHE A 21 -13.14 -4.13 12.70
N ILE A 22 -12.27 -4.26 13.69
CA ILE A 22 -10.87 -4.61 13.52
C ILE A 22 -10.64 -6.02 14.08
N LEU A 23 -10.06 -6.90 13.27
CA LEU A 23 -9.60 -8.21 13.71
C LEU A 23 -8.15 -8.10 14.19
N HIS A 24 -7.97 -8.06 15.51
CA HIS A 24 -6.63 -8.04 16.10
C HIS A 24 -6.00 -9.43 16.11
N LYS A 25 -4.67 -9.48 15.93
CA LYS A 25 -3.85 -10.70 16.06
C LYS A 25 -4.31 -11.85 15.14
N PHE A 26 -4.91 -11.52 13.99
CA PHE A 26 -5.25 -12.50 12.99
C PHE A 26 -3.97 -12.99 12.29
N ASP A 27 -3.83 -14.31 12.16
CA ASP A 27 -2.71 -14.96 11.50
C ASP A 27 -2.92 -14.84 9.98
N ILE A 28 -2.19 -13.95 9.32
CA ILE A 28 -2.21 -13.78 7.86
C ILE A 28 -1.00 -14.45 7.19
N GLY A 29 -0.31 -15.32 7.92
CA GLY A 29 0.86 -16.06 7.46
C GLY A 29 2.16 -15.26 7.54
N ALA A 30 3.21 -15.81 6.91
CA ALA A 30 4.58 -15.31 7.06
C ALA A 30 4.82 -13.89 6.53
N CYS A 31 3.87 -13.27 5.81
CA CYS A 31 4.01 -11.90 5.34
C CYS A 31 4.16 -10.89 6.50
N GLN A 32 3.60 -11.20 7.68
CA GLN A 32 3.69 -10.36 8.87
C GLN A 32 5.13 -10.11 9.33
N GLU A 33 6.03 -11.05 9.06
CA GLU A 33 7.44 -10.99 9.47
C GLU A 33 8.37 -10.74 8.28
N LYS A 34 8.01 -11.25 7.09
CA LYS A 34 8.89 -11.21 5.91
C LYS A 34 8.89 -9.88 5.17
N TRP A 35 7.79 -9.12 5.20
CA TRP A 35 7.63 -7.94 4.35
C TRP A 35 8.37 -6.71 4.89
N THR A 36 9.70 -6.79 4.89
CA THR A 36 10.57 -5.61 5.05
C THR A 36 10.64 -4.83 3.73
N SER A 37 11.07 -3.56 3.78
CA SER A 37 11.24 -2.74 2.58
C SER A 37 12.16 -3.40 1.54
N ASP A 38 13.29 -3.97 1.97
CA ASP A 38 14.23 -4.66 1.08
C ASP A 38 13.65 -5.96 0.50
N TYR A 39 12.89 -6.71 1.30
CA TYR A 39 12.22 -7.91 0.82
C TYR A 39 11.18 -7.57 -0.25
N LEU A 40 10.33 -6.57 -0.01
CA LEU A 40 9.31 -6.14 -0.98
C LEU A 40 9.95 -5.60 -2.26
N ALA A 41 10.96 -4.74 -2.12
CA ALA A 41 11.70 -4.16 -3.23
C ALA A 41 12.36 -5.25 -4.09
N SER A 42 13.00 -6.25 -3.47
CA SER A 42 13.63 -7.35 -4.20
C SER A 42 12.63 -8.32 -4.84
N LYS A 43 11.51 -8.62 -4.18
CA LYS A 43 10.53 -9.59 -4.68
C LYS A 43 9.75 -9.13 -5.89
N ILE A 44 9.37 -7.85 -5.95
CA ILE A 44 8.65 -7.29 -7.10
C ILE A 44 9.63 -6.67 -8.11
N GLY A 45 10.76 -6.14 -7.62
CA GLY A 45 11.80 -5.58 -8.48
C GLY A 45 11.38 -4.30 -9.18
N SER A 46 11.76 -4.16 -10.44
CA SER A 46 11.62 -2.91 -11.21
C SER A 46 10.31 -2.80 -12.00
N LYS A 47 9.24 -3.56 -11.64
CA LYS A 47 7.94 -3.42 -12.31
C LYS A 47 7.50 -1.95 -12.25
N PRO A 48 7.20 -1.30 -13.40
CA PRO A 48 6.74 0.08 -13.39
C PRO A 48 5.35 0.17 -12.74
N VAL A 49 5.18 1.05 -11.77
CA VAL A 49 3.91 1.28 -11.08
C VAL A 49 3.51 2.74 -11.16
N ARG A 50 2.20 2.99 -11.31
CA ARG A 50 1.64 4.34 -11.23
C ARG A 50 1.39 4.73 -9.79
N ILE A 51 1.82 5.92 -9.43
CA ILE A 51 1.80 6.44 -8.07
C ILE A 51 1.22 7.85 -8.06
N HIS A 52 0.70 8.24 -6.90
CA HIS A 52 0.38 9.61 -6.57
C HIS A 52 1.56 10.21 -5.82
N VAL A 53 1.95 11.43 -6.19
CA VAL A 53 3.02 12.18 -5.53
C VAL A 53 2.47 13.52 -5.06
N SER A 54 2.70 13.88 -3.81
CA SER A 54 2.19 15.10 -3.18
C SER A 54 3.26 15.73 -2.30
N GLN A 55 3.42 17.05 -2.36
CA GLN A 55 4.21 17.79 -1.37
C GLN A 55 3.45 17.96 -0.05
N ASP A 56 2.12 18.00 -0.10
CA ASP A 56 1.28 18.13 1.08
C ASP A 56 0.93 16.76 1.68
N ASP A 57 0.91 16.66 3.00
CA ASP A 57 0.40 15.51 3.75
C ASP A 57 -1.09 15.20 3.43
N MET A 58 -1.84 16.24 3.07
CA MET A 58 -3.27 16.15 2.77
C MET A 58 -3.52 16.34 1.27
N MET A 59 -3.70 15.22 0.57
CA MET A 59 -4.14 15.24 -0.82
C MET A 59 -5.58 15.79 -0.95
N ASP A 60 -5.74 16.80 -1.79
CA ASP A 60 -7.00 17.45 -2.16
C ASP A 60 -7.33 17.12 -3.62
N PHE A 61 -8.39 16.35 -3.83
CA PHE A 61 -8.84 15.93 -5.16
C PHE A 61 -9.62 17.00 -5.93
N VAL A 62 -10.12 18.03 -5.25
CA VAL A 62 -10.79 19.18 -5.87
C VAL A 62 -9.74 20.12 -6.43
N ARG A 63 -8.72 20.45 -5.63
CA ARG A 63 -7.60 21.32 -6.04
C ARG A 63 -6.54 20.59 -6.85
N LYS A 64 -6.47 19.26 -6.72
CA LYS A 64 -5.46 18.38 -7.35
C LYS A 64 -4.04 18.82 -7.00
N ASN A 65 -3.74 18.95 -5.71
CA ASN A 65 -2.39 19.26 -5.20
C ASN A 65 -1.41 18.07 -5.23
N PHE A 66 -1.66 17.09 -6.11
CA PHE A 66 -0.84 15.91 -6.30
C PHE A 66 -0.72 15.58 -7.79
N THR A 67 0.34 14.89 -8.19
CA THR A 67 0.57 14.44 -9.56
C THR A 67 0.52 12.92 -9.66
N TYR A 68 0.32 12.42 -10.88
CA TYR A 68 0.44 11.00 -11.19
C TYR A 68 1.78 10.75 -11.86
N GLU A 69 2.61 9.92 -11.24
CA GLU A 69 3.91 9.56 -11.76
C GLU A 69 4.05 8.06 -11.98
N THR A 70 5.09 7.64 -12.69
CA THR A 70 5.46 6.24 -12.83
C THR A 70 6.87 6.02 -12.31
N LEU A 71 7.04 5.04 -11.43
CA LEU A 71 8.33 4.70 -10.82
C LEU A 71 8.49 3.17 -10.74
N PRO A 72 9.71 2.62 -10.86
CA PRO A 72 9.96 1.23 -10.53
C PRO A 72 9.55 0.91 -9.08
N PHE A 73 8.85 -0.20 -8.86
CA PHE A 73 8.30 -0.56 -7.55
C PHE A 73 9.37 -0.62 -6.44
N ASN A 74 10.53 -1.21 -6.72
CA ASN A 74 11.65 -1.23 -5.79
C ASN A 74 12.09 0.17 -5.36
N LYS A 75 12.22 1.11 -6.30
CA LYS A 75 12.54 2.52 -5.99
C LYS A 75 11.46 3.16 -5.13
N LEU A 76 10.18 2.94 -5.46
CA LEU A 76 9.05 3.45 -4.67
C LEU A 76 9.16 3.01 -3.21
N ILE A 77 9.33 1.71 -2.95
CA ILE A 77 9.40 1.18 -1.58
C ILE A 77 10.54 1.82 -0.78
N HIS A 78 11.71 1.98 -1.39
CA HIS A 78 12.83 2.65 -0.72
C HIS A 78 12.56 4.13 -0.46
N ARG A 79 11.90 4.84 -1.37
CA ARG A 79 11.54 6.26 -1.16
C ARG A 79 10.47 6.45 -0.08
N CYS A 80 9.45 5.58 -0.04
CA CYS A 80 8.42 5.57 1.01
C CYS A 80 8.97 5.26 2.41
N ALA A 81 10.08 4.51 2.50
CA ALA A 81 10.69 4.14 3.77
C ALA A 81 11.54 5.27 4.39
N ARG A 82 11.68 6.41 3.71
CA ARG A 82 12.48 7.56 4.12
C ARG A 82 11.61 8.80 4.27
N THR A 83 12.09 9.76 5.04
CA THR A 83 11.45 11.08 5.17
C THR A 83 11.94 12.07 4.11
N THR A 84 13.15 11.87 3.59
CA THR A 84 13.74 12.69 2.52
C THR A 84 14.49 11.80 1.52
N ASN A 85 14.52 12.24 0.26
CA ASN A 85 15.12 11.49 -0.85
C ASN A 85 16.00 12.39 -1.73
N ASP A 86 17.13 11.86 -2.20
CA ASP A 86 18.03 12.57 -3.13
C ASP A 86 17.43 12.65 -4.55
N GLU A 87 16.72 11.61 -4.97
CA GLU A 87 15.92 11.61 -6.20
C GLU A 87 14.45 11.79 -5.84
N TYR A 88 13.82 12.83 -6.38
CA TYR A 88 12.42 13.20 -6.14
C TYR A 88 11.77 13.77 -7.42
N PHE A 89 10.45 13.95 -7.41
CA PHE A 89 9.69 14.57 -8.52
C PHE A 89 9.42 16.06 -8.29
N VAL A 90 9.01 16.42 -7.07
CA VAL A 90 8.60 17.77 -6.66
C VAL A 90 9.55 18.32 -5.60
N SER A 91 9.69 17.63 -4.47
CA SER A 91 10.56 18.05 -3.36
C SER A 91 11.19 16.85 -2.65
N PRO A 92 12.34 17.03 -1.96
CA PRO A 92 13.02 15.93 -1.27
C PRO A 92 12.15 15.20 -0.25
N ASP A 93 11.20 15.90 0.37
CA ASP A 93 10.27 15.46 1.42
C ASP A 93 8.87 15.10 0.89
N GLU A 94 8.74 14.85 -0.41
CA GLU A 94 7.44 14.49 -1.01
C GLU A 94 6.88 13.15 -0.52
N HIS A 95 5.55 13.07 -0.51
CA HIS A 95 4.79 11.90 -0.10
C HIS A 95 4.37 11.07 -1.31
N TYR A 96 4.35 9.76 -1.13
CA TYR A 96 4.01 8.80 -2.16
C TYR A 96 2.81 7.95 -1.73
N TYR A 97 1.86 7.75 -2.64
CA TYR A 97 0.75 6.82 -2.46
C TYR A 97 0.64 5.88 -3.67
N PHE A 98 0.58 4.58 -3.39
CA PHE A 98 0.43 3.55 -4.41
C PHE A 98 -0.88 2.80 -4.22
N ARG A 99 -1.62 2.67 -5.32
CA ARG A 99 -2.80 1.82 -5.42
C ARG A 99 -2.57 0.83 -6.56
N ALA A 100 -2.60 -0.46 -6.24
CA ALA A 100 -2.51 -1.53 -7.22
C ALA A 100 -3.59 -1.39 -8.31
N LEU A 101 -3.19 -1.61 -9.57
CA LEU A 101 -4.05 -1.62 -10.74
C LEU A 101 -3.83 -2.92 -11.52
N GLY A 102 -4.82 -3.34 -12.31
CA GLY A 102 -4.63 -4.41 -13.30
C GLY A 102 -3.69 -3.97 -14.42
N ASP A 103 -3.15 -4.94 -15.17
CA ASP A 103 -2.21 -4.65 -16.25
C ASP A 103 -2.86 -3.76 -17.32
N ASN A 104 -4.10 -4.08 -17.73
CA ASN A 104 -4.96 -3.11 -18.42
C ASN A 104 -5.91 -2.43 -17.44
N GLN A 105 -5.64 -1.15 -17.15
CA GLN A 105 -6.41 -0.35 -16.19
C GLN A 105 -7.89 -0.18 -16.53
N ARG A 106 -8.29 -0.41 -17.79
CA ARG A 106 -9.67 -0.24 -18.23
C ARG A 106 -10.50 -1.52 -18.12
N THR A 107 -9.86 -2.68 -18.17
CA THR A 107 -10.55 -3.97 -18.27
C THR A 107 -10.21 -4.92 -17.14
N ASP A 108 -9.03 -4.78 -16.55
CA ASP A 108 -8.48 -5.77 -15.65
C ASP A 108 -8.56 -5.27 -14.20
N ILE A 109 -9.01 -6.16 -13.32
CA ILE A 109 -9.01 -5.93 -11.88
C ILE A 109 -7.57 -6.07 -11.39
N ALA A 110 -7.20 -5.27 -10.38
CA ALA A 110 -5.91 -5.39 -9.73
C ALA A 110 -5.74 -6.79 -9.10
N ASN A 111 -4.73 -7.51 -9.57
CA ASN A 111 -4.28 -8.78 -9.01
C ASN A 111 -2.77 -8.88 -9.28
N ILE A 112 -1.97 -8.38 -8.34
CA ILE A 112 -0.50 -8.28 -8.45
C ILE A 112 0.15 -9.49 -7.80
#